data_AF-K0SVW8-F1
#
_entry.id   AF-K0SVW8-F1
#
_cell.length_a   1.000
_cell.length_b   1.000
_cell.length_c   1.000
_cell.angle_alpha   90.00
_cell.angle_beta   90.00
_cell.angle_gamma   90.00
#
_symmetry.space_group_name_H-M   'P 1'
#
loop_
_entity.id
_entity.type
_entity.pdbx_description
1 polymer ?
#
loop_
_entity_poly.entity_id
_entity_poly.type
_entity_poly.pdbx_seq_one_letter_code
_entity_poly.pdbx_strand_id
1 'polypeptide(L)'
;MLSGDLSDVDLEHGDNGDNHRADKPDNGAEHADLQDEKKKTTRKTKSRGIPSFPQSQQIRPLLNFPKRPRRNVVKRSIEDFLGSVEDENRDKQKLLGLNVIYFRGRRRFRTVRTLPRFALGLFLLAVLAGMKEIISDVRKSAVDDGETKVPQDDEVDLSRPSQPSSNETDLIQEYDDSSSAAVSSVADTPVLLFGNHVSVPKKLSNFVTVKSEGFNPLRHKLFIWSTPRTGSTTIKEIASQCLGLTLASEAGKGYNAGSDDDNKMLRIVEGLDGSMFANVDLTNPRGIAMAKSKHIARDERIDLISSAYLFDSADLFTPESRGYMIAIFRHPIQRAVSLYYSLKRNPLFATQMAPLQTIDQYARSNMVENNWLTRFLTATYSGKLGPEHEAVAKEVLRTKCLVGLLKEKTETMRRFSYLFDNLMIERSQRSAECTEKLLYWDWPGKNRHELVLEGDPAYERLYEQNMFDIRLYEYAETLFSAQSSIFTGLE
;
A
#
# COMPACT_ATOMS: atom_id res chain seq x y z
N MET A 1 -8.19 -27.83 -38.11
CA MET A 1 -7.84 -27.71 -39.54
C MET A 1 -8.97 -26.94 -40.20
N LEU A 2 -8.61 -25.86 -40.89
CA LEU A 2 -9.45 -24.98 -41.73
C LEU A 2 -10.42 -24.08 -40.93
N SER A 3 -10.20 -22.79 -40.67
CA SER A 3 -9.85 -21.61 -41.50
C SER A 3 -10.88 -21.29 -42.59
N GLY A 4 -11.51 -20.12 -42.48
CA GLY A 4 -12.39 -19.53 -43.48
C GLY A 4 -13.00 -18.23 -43.00
N ASP A 5 -12.24 -17.15 -43.16
CA ASP A 5 -12.69 -15.75 -43.08
C ASP A 5 -13.78 -15.48 -44.13
N LEU A 6 -14.76 -14.65 -43.78
CA LEU A 6 -15.61 -13.93 -44.73
C LEU A 6 -15.80 -12.48 -44.27
N SER A 7 -15.11 -11.63 -45.03
CA SER A 7 -15.31 -10.23 -45.36
C SER A 7 -16.67 -9.58 -45.08
N ASP A 8 -16.55 -8.33 -44.62
CA ASP A 8 -17.43 -7.17 -44.77
C ASP A 8 -18.27 -7.13 -46.07
N VAL A 9 -19.55 -6.74 -45.95
CA VAL A 9 -20.22 -5.74 -46.82
C VAL A 9 -21.47 -5.21 -46.09
N ASP A 10 -21.40 -3.90 -45.84
CA ASP A 10 -22.41 -2.83 -45.89
C ASP A 10 -23.81 -2.93 -45.26
N LEU A 11 -24.03 -1.88 -44.47
CA LEU A 11 -25.25 -1.38 -43.88
C LEU A 11 -26.19 -0.79 -44.95
N GLU A 12 -27.41 -1.29 -45.03
CA GLU A 12 -28.55 -0.48 -45.48
C GLU A 12 -29.69 -0.55 -44.46
N HIS A 13 -30.26 0.63 -44.21
CA HIS A 13 -31.45 0.88 -43.41
C HIS A 13 -32.71 0.31 -44.08
N GLY A 14 -33.58 -0.31 -43.29
CA GLY A 14 -34.90 -0.73 -43.73
C GLY A 14 -35.82 -0.94 -42.53
N ASP A 15 -36.61 0.08 -42.26
CA ASP A 15 -37.61 0.22 -41.21
C ASP A 15 -38.88 -0.64 -41.46
N ASN A 16 -39.63 -0.85 -40.38
CA ASN A 16 -41.02 -1.31 -40.27
C ASN A 16 -41.38 -2.79 -40.43
N GLY A 17 -42.10 -3.27 -39.40
CA GLY A 17 -43.41 -3.88 -39.65
C GLY A 17 -43.69 -5.25 -39.01
N ASP A 18 -44.27 -5.18 -37.82
CA ASP A 18 -45.42 -5.99 -37.36
C ASP A 18 -45.35 -7.52 -37.17
N ASN A 19 -45.77 -7.88 -35.94
CA ASN A 19 -46.69 -8.95 -35.57
C ASN A 19 -46.45 -10.37 -36.14
N HIS A 20 -46.15 -11.32 -35.26
CA HIS A 20 -47.16 -12.31 -34.87
C HIS A 20 -46.79 -13.12 -33.63
N ARG A 21 -47.85 -13.34 -32.86
CA ARG A 21 -48.06 -14.14 -31.65
C ARG A 21 -48.23 -15.63 -32.01
N ALA A 22 -48.19 -16.49 -30.98
CA ALA A 22 -48.51 -17.93 -30.96
C ALA A 22 -47.34 -18.86 -31.35
N ASP A 23 -47.06 -20.01 -30.73
CA ASP A 23 -47.65 -20.73 -29.60
C ASP A 23 -46.62 -21.82 -29.17
N LYS A 24 -46.66 -22.19 -27.89
CA LYS A 24 -46.11 -23.45 -27.31
C LYS A 24 -46.84 -24.66 -27.94
N PRO A 25 -46.30 -25.92 -27.95
CA PRO A 25 -45.98 -26.73 -26.76
C PRO A 25 -44.73 -27.64 -26.90
N ASP A 26 -44.02 -27.96 -25.82
CA ASP A 26 -44.19 -29.13 -24.92
C ASP A 26 -44.30 -30.50 -25.62
N ASN A 27 -43.26 -31.32 -25.42
CA ASN A 27 -43.17 -32.80 -25.40
C ASN A 27 -41.72 -33.10 -24.97
N GLY A 28 -41.38 -33.85 -23.92
CA GLY A 28 -42.09 -34.91 -23.23
C GLY A 28 -41.34 -36.24 -23.44
N ALA A 29 -40.66 -36.70 -22.37
CA ALA A 29 -40.31 -38.11 -22.09
C ALA A 29 -39.28 -38.79 -23.06
N GLU A 30 -38.52 -39.85 -22.76
CA GLU A 30 -38.29 -40.73 -21.60
C GLU A 30 -37.19 -41.75 -22.02
N HIS A 31 -36.61 -42.48 -21.05
CA HIS A 31 -35.99 -43.81 -21.18
C HIS A 31 -34.65 -43.96 -21.95
N ALA A 32 -33.71 -44.85 -21.61
CA ALA A 32 -33.56 -45.86 -20.55
C ALA A 32 -32.08 -46.31 -20.47
N ASP A 33 -31.78 -47.01 -19.38
CA ASP A 33 -30.58 -47.78 -19.03
C ASP A 33 -29.96 -48.65 -20.15
N LEU A 34 -28.65 -48.93 -20.02
CA LEU A 34 -28.11 -50.29 -20.16
C LEU A 34 -26.68 -50.41 -19.60
N GLN A 35 -26.48 -51.48 -18.82
CA GLN A 35 -25.28 -51.89 -18.11
C GLN A 35 -24.27 -52.68 -18.98
N ASP A 36 -23.04 -52.76 -18.44
CA ASP A 36 -22.10 -53.90 -18.42
C ASP A 36 -21.67 -54.60 -19.74
N GLU A 37 -20.34 -54.67 -19.99
CA GLU A 37 -19.60 -55.92 -19.75
C GLU A 37 -18.07 -55.80 -19.90
N LYS A 38 -17.41 -56.74 -19.21
CA LYS A 38 -15.97 -56.99 -19.01
C LYS A 38 -15.24 -57.45 -20.29
N LYS A 39 -13.91 -57.28 -20.34
CA LYS A 39 -12.96 -58.40 -20.55
C LYS A 39 -11.48 -58.06 -20.32
N LYS A 40 -10.83 -58.99 -19.60
CA LYS A 40 -9.38 -59.16 -19.36
C LYS A 40 -8.65 -59.53 -20.66
N THR A 41 -7.35 -59.18 -20.79
CA THR A 41 -6.28 -60.18 -21.02
C THR A 41 -4.86 -59.65 -20.79
N THR A 42 -4.06 -60.53 -20.19
CA THR A 42 -2.63 -60.52 -19.84
C THR A 42 -1.65 -60.69 -21.01
N ARG A 43 -0.41 -60.18 -20.91
CA ARG A 43 0.82 -60.98 -21.15
C ARG A 43 2.12 -60.33 -20.64
N LYS A 44 2.96 -61.18 -20.04
CA LYS A 44 4.33 -60.97 -19.55
C LYS A 44 5.34 -61.14 -20.70
N THR A 45 6.50 -60.48 -20.60
CA THR A 45 7.81 -61.04 -21.00
C THR A 45 8.94 -60.43 -20.16
N LYS A 46 10.02 -61.21 -20.01
CA LYS A 46 11.06 -61.21 -18.98
C LYS A 46 12.40 -61.30 -19.72
N SER A 47 13.42 -60.52 -19.34
CA SER A 47 14.83 -60.87 -19.63
C SER A 47 15.82 -60.22 -18.64
N ARG A 48 16.73 -61.06 -18.14
CA ARG A 48 17.94 -60.83 -17.32
C ARG A 48 19.07 -60.21 -18.19
N GLY A 49 20.18 -59.60 -17.75
CA GLY A 49 20.77 -59.22 -16.45
C GLY A 49 22.29 -58.88 -16.60
N ILE A 50 22.81 -57.94 -15.76
CA ILE A 50 24.16 -57.87 -15.07
C ILE A 50 25.42 -57.59 -15.96
N PRO A 51 26.49 -56.80 -15.57
CA PRO A 51 27.13 -56.65 -14.24
C PRO A 51 27.48 -55.24 -13.68
N SER A 52 27.96 -55.33 -12.43
CA SER A 52 28.36 -54.41 -11.34
C SER A 52 29.65 -53.58 -11.48
N PHE A 53 29.72 -52.43 -10.75
CA PHE A 53 30.75 -51.92 -9.78
C PHE A 53 30.77 -50.36 -9.75
N PRO A 54 31.34 -49.65 -8.73
CA PRO A 54 31.01 -49.58 -7.30
C PRO A 54 30.57 -48.16 -6.81
N GLN A 55 29.92 -48.17 -5.63
CA GLN A 55 29.87 -47.17 -4.55
C GLN A 55 30.25 -45.69 -4.82
N SER A 56 29.24 -44.82 -4.79
CA SER A 56 29.36 -43.46 -4.23
C SER A 56 28.13 -43.17 -3.36
N GLN A 57 28.38 -42.83 -2.10
CA GLN A 57 27.37 -42.45 -1.12
C GLN A 57 26.58 -41.22 -1.62
N GLN A 58 25.30 -41.41 -1.96
CA GLN A 58 24.36 -40.30 -2.15
C GLN A 58 23.51 -40.15 -0.89
N ILE A 59 23.79 -39.07 -0.16
CA ILE A 59 22.92 -38.50 0.85
C ILE A 59 21.59 -38.15 0.15
N ARG A 60 20.51 -38.83 0.55
CA ARG A 60 19.15 -38.46 0.14
C ARG A 60 18.70 -37.25 0.98
N PRO A 61 18.35 -36.10 0.39
CA PRO A 61 17.56 -35.12 1.12
C PRO A 61 16.09 -35.58 1.10
N LEU A 62 15.58 -35.97 2.26
CA LEU A 62 14.15 -36.06 2.52
C LEU A 62 13.57 -34.64 2.60
N LEU A 63 13.46 -33.98 1.45
CA LEU A 63 12.67 -32.76 1.30
C LEU A 63 11.19 -33.15 1.20
N ASN A 64 10.59 -33.40 2.36
CA ASN A 64 9.13 -33.36 2.50
C ASN A 64 8.68 -31.91 2.37
N PHE A 65 8.39 -31.48 1.14
CA PHE A 65 7.76 -30.19 0.90
C PHE A 65 6.37 -30.16 1.57
N PRO A 66 6.09 -29.15 2.43
CA PRO A 66 4.74 -28.98 2.97
C PRO A 66 3.75 -28.70 1.82
N LYS A 67 2.54 -29.25 1.97
CA LYS A 67 1.46 -29.15 0.98
C LYS A 67 1.17 -27.69 0.62
N ARG A 68 0.97 -27.47 -0.69
CA ARG A 68 0.78 -26.17 -1.37
C ARG A 68 -0.17 -25.21 -0.62
N PRO A 69 0.13 -23.90 -0.55
CA PRO A 69 -0.82 -22.91 -0.07
C PRO A 69 -2.02 -22.80 -1.02
N ARG A 70 -3.23 -22.67 -0.46
CA ARG A 70 -4.49 -22.56 -1.21
C ARG A 70 -4.62 -21.17 -1.88
N ARG A 71 -5.28 -21.15 -3.05
CA ARG A 71 -5.54 -20.01 -3.96
C ARG A 71 -6.13 -18.73 -3.33
N ASN A 72 -6.55 -18.77 -2.07
CA ASN A 72 -7.31 -17.70 -1.39
C ASN A 72 -6.47 -16.78 -0.49
N VAL A 73 -5.20 -17.10 -0.22
CA VAL A 73 -4.39 -16.33 0.76
C VAL A 73 -3.99 -14.96 0.22
N VAL A 74 -3.56 -14.86 -1.05
CA VAL A 74 -3.04 -13.61 -1.62
C VAL A 74 -4.14 -12.57 -1.85
N LYS A 75 -5.33 -12.97 -2.33
CA LYS A 75 -6.46 -12.05 -2.51
C LYS A 75 -7.04 -11.58 -1.17
N ARG A 76 -7.22 -12.50 -0.21
CA ARG A 76 -7.67 -12.15 1.14
C ARG A 76 -6.71 -11.18 1.79
N SER A 77 -5.40 -11.45 1.77
CA SER A 77 -4.38 -10.60 2.37
C SER A 77 -4.36 -9.14 1.90
N ILE A 78 -4.97 -8.79 0.76
CA ILE A 78 -5.10 -7.38 0.32
C ILE A 78 -6.38 -6.75 0.89
N GLU A 79 -7.53 -7.40 0.65
CA GLU A 79 -8.86 -6.92 1.08
C GLU A 79 -8.93 -6.80 2.61
N ASP A 80 -8.39 -7.79 3.29
CA ASP A 80 -8.30 -7.93 4.74
C ASP A 80 -7.31 -6.93 5.38
N PHE A 81 -6.21 -6.63 4.67
CA PHE A 81 -5.18 -5.71 5.14
C PHE A 81 -5.59 -4.24 4.99
N LEU A 82 -6.17 -3.87 3.84
CA LEU A 82 -6.64 -2.51 3.58
C LEU A 82 -7.81 -2.13 4.50
N GLY A 83 -8.64 -3.10 4.93
CA GLY A 83 -9.66 -2.87 5.95
C GLY A 83 -9.11 -2.50 7.34
N SER A 84 -7.88 -2.87 7.69
CA SER A 84 -7.31 -2.69 9.03
C SER A 84 -6.89 -1.27 9.38
N VAL A 85 -6.63 -0.43 8.37
CA VAL A 85 -6.26 1.00 8.56
C VAL A 85 -7.49 1.81 9.02
N GLU A 86 -8.70 1.35 8.72
CA GLU A 86 -9.96 2.03 9.06
C GLU A 86 -10.23 2.05 10.58
N ASP A 87 -9.90 0.98 11.30
CA ASP A 87 -10.24 0.87 12.73
C ASP A 87 -9.33 1.75 13.62
N GLU A 88 -8.06 1.94 13.25
CA GLU A 88 -7.13 2.79 14.01
C GLU A 88 -7.56 4.28 13.99
N ASN A 89 -8.10 4.76 12.87
CA ASN A 89 -8.66 6.10 12.77
C ASN A 89 -10.06 6.21 13.39
N ARG A 90 -10.86 5.14 13.33
CA ARG A 90 -12.19 5.09 13.95
C ARG A 90 -12.14 5.05 15.49
N ASP A 91 -11.15 4.40 16.07
CA ASP A 91 -10.96 4.38 17.52
C ASP A 91 -10.41 5.72 18.05
N LYS A 92 -9.58 6.44 17.26
CA LYS A 92 -9.25 7.85 17.54
C LYS A 92 -10.50 8.75 17.51
N GLN A 93 -11.45 8.50 16.60
CA GLN A 93 -12.72 9.24 16.54
C GLN A 93 -13.62 8.97 17.77
N LYS A 94 -13.65 7.73 18.29
CA LYS A 94 -14.39 7.41 19.52
C LYS A 94 -13.79 8.06 20.77
N LEU A 95 -12.46 8.19 20.84
CA LEU A 95 -11.77 8.83 21.98
C LEU A 95 -12.06 10.33 22.09
N LEU A 96 -12.40 11.00 20.99
CA LEU A 96 -12.72 12.45 20.97
C LEU A 96 -14.17 12.77 21.36
N GLY A 97 -14.98 11.79 21.80
CA GLY A 97 -16.33 12.03 22.30
C GLY A 97 -17.35 12.52 21.25
N LEU A 98 -16.97 12.54 19.97
CA LEU A 98 -17.85 12.91 18.87
C LEU A 98 -18.79 11.73 18.52
N ASN A 99 -19.83 11.54 19.34
CA ASN A 99 -20.97 10.74 18.94
C ASN A 99 -21.72 11.46 17.82
N VAL A 100 -21.45 11.09 16.56
CA VAL A 100 -22.29 11.47 15.43
C VAL A 100 -23.61 10.71 15.57
N ILE A 101 -24.58 11.33 16.26
CA ILE A 101 -25.95 10.84 16.34
C ILE A 101 -26.58 11.04 14.96
N TYR A 102 -26.65 9.97 14.18
CA TYR A 102 -27.45 9.95 12.95
C TYR A 102 -28.94 10.04 13.32
N PHE A 103 -29.50 11.25 13.22
CA PHE A 103 -30.94 11.47 13.32
C PHE A 103 -31.64 10.91 12.07
N ARG A 104 -32.07 9.65 12.15
CA ARG A 104 -32.95 9.04 11.16
C ARG A 104 -34.40 9.34 11.56
N GLY A 105 -34.98 10.41 11.01
CA GLY A 105 -36.36 10.78 11.34
C GLY A 105 -37.03 11.72 10.34
N ARG A 106 -37.73 11.14 9.35
CA ARG A 106 -38.82 11.80 8.61
C ARG A 106 -39.89 12.25 9.60
N ARG A 107 -40.13 13.56 9.77
CA ARG A 107 -41.45 14.14 10.11
C ARG A 107 -41.50 15.65 9.83
N ARG A 108 -42.69 16.09 9.43
CA ARG A 108 -43.07 17.40 8.90
C ARG A 108 -42.64 18.57 9.78
N PHE A 109 -42.12 19.62 9.14
CA PHE A 109 -41.93 20.94 9.74
C PHE A 109 -43.28 21.52 10.20
N ARG A 110 -43.39 21.77 11.51
CA ARG A 110 -44.23 22.84 12.05
C ARG A 110 -43.30 23.80 12.80
N THR A 111 -43.46 25.07 12.48
CA THR A 111 -42.84 26.25 13.08
C THR A 111 -42.79 26.20 14.60
N VAL A 112 -41.59 26.29 15.20
CA VAL A 112 -41.40 26.56 16.62
C VAL A 112 -40.70 27.91 16.78
N ARG A 113 -41.42 28.81 17.44
CA ARG A 113 -40.99 30.14 17.89
C ARG A 113 -40.04 30.01 19.08
N THR A 114 -39.03 30.90 19.09
CA THR A 114 -38.37 31.52 20.26
C THR A 114 -37.93 30.60 21.42
N LEU A 115 -36.63 30.28 21.46
CA LEU A 115 -35.96 29.98 22.72
C LEU A 115 -35.74 31.28 23.52
N PRO A 116 -35.85 31.28 24.86
CA PRO A 116 -35.70 32.47 25.67
C PRO A 116 -34.23 32.85 25.82
N ARG A 117 -33.89 34.09 25.46
CA ARG A 117 -32.56 34.71 25.60
C ARG A 117 -31.96 34.66 27.03
N PHE A 118 -32.76 34.29 28.03
CA PHE A 118 -32.32 34.13 29.41
C PHE A 118 -31.36 32.95 29.63
N ALA A 119 -31.50 31.84 28.91
CA ALA A 119 -30.66 30.66 29.12
C ALA A 119 -29.20 30.90 28.68
N LEU A 120 -29.00 31.68 27.61
CA LEU A 120 -27.67 32.05 27.12
C LEU A 120 -26.98 33.05 28.06
N GLY A 121 -27.75 33.97 28.65
CA GLY A 121 -27.23 34.94 29.63
C GLY A 121 -26.75 34.28 30.92
N LEU A 122 -27.49 33.30 31.45
CA LEU A 122 -27.09 32.55 32.64
C LEU A 122 -25.84 31.68 32.39
N PHE A 123 -25.71 31.09 31.20
CA PHE A 123 -24.52 30.32 30.84
C PHE A 123 -23.27 31.20 30.75
N LEU A 124 -23.38 32.38 30.11
CA LEU A 124 -22.26 33.34 30.03
C LEU A 124 -21.87 33.90 31.41
N LEU A 125 -22.83 34.15 32.29
CA LEU A 125 -22.54 34.59 33.67
C LEU A 125 -21.83 33.51 34.49
N ALA A 126 -22.19 32.23 34.33
CA ALA A 126 -21.51 31.13 35.00
C ALA A 126 -20.06 30.96 34.52
N VAL A 127 -19.81 31.10 33.22
CA VAL A 127 -18.45 31.05 32.64
C VAL A 127 -17.60 32.23 33.13
N LEU A 128 -18.17 33.44 33.16
CA LEU A 128 -17.45 34.63 33.64
C LEU A 128 -17.19 34.59 35.16
N ALA A 129 -18.09 33.99 35.94
CA ALA A 129 -17.87 33.77 37.37
C ALA A 129 -16.72 32.78 37.63
N GLY A 130 -16.67 31.67 36.89
CA GLY A 130 -15.59 30.68 37.01
C GLY A 130 -14.20 31.22 36.62
N MET A 131 -14.12 32.11 35.63
CA MET A 131 -12.85 32.74 35.25
C MET A 131 -12.32 33.72 36.32
N LYS A 132 -13.19 34.26 37.19
CA LYS A 132 -12.79 35.23 38.20
C LYS A 132 -12.11 34.58 39.41
N GLU A 133 -12.46 33.34 39.75
CA GLU A 133 -11.76 32.56 40.79
C GLU A 133 -10.36 32.13 40.32
N ILE A 134 -10.21 31.72 39.06
CA ILE A 134 -8.91 31.29 38.51
C ILE A 134 -7.89 32.45 38.49
N ILE A 135 -8.33 33.67 38.19
CA ILE A 135 -7.45 34.86 38.17
C ILE A 135 -7.09 35.34 39.60
N SER A 136 -7.93 35.04 40.60
CA SER A 136 -7.63 35.34 42.01
C SER A 136 -6.52 34.46 42.58
N ASP A 137 -6.48 33.18 42.22
CA ASP A 137 -5.49 32.24 42.73
C ASP A 137 -4.10 32.46 42.13
N VAL A 138 -4.01 32.85 40.85
CA VAL A 138 -2.72 33.19 40.21
C VAL A 138 -2.09 34.44 40.83
N ARG A 139 -2.89 35.36 41.38
CA ARG A 139 -2.38 36.61 41.97
C ARG A 139 -1.92 36.47 43.42
N LYS A 140 -2.29 35.38 44.11
CA LYS A 140 -1.86 35.13 45.51
C LYS A 140 -0.53 34.39 45.63
N SER A 141 0.01 33.82 44.55
CA SER A 141 1.31 33.12 44.59
C SER A 141 2.52 34.01 44.27
N ALA A 142 2.35 35.32 44.18
CA ALA A 142 3.41 36.24 43.77
C ALA A 142 3.62 37.41 44.76
N VAL A 143 3.60 37.16 46.07
CA VAL A 143 4.24 38.00 47.10
C VAL A 143 4.45 37.13 48.34
N ASP A 144 5.68 36.65 48.58
CA ASP A 144 6.24 36.58 49.95
C ASP A 144 7.76 36.37 49.88
N ASP A 145 8.50 37.44 50.20
CA ASP A 145 9.92 37.42 50.56
C ASP A 145 9.99 37.26 52.09
N GLY A 146 10.73 36.26 52.57
CA GLY A 146 10.92 36.04 54.00
C GLY A 146 12.17 35.23 54.32
N GLU A 147 13.17 35.93 54.85
CA GLU A 147 14.49 35.47 55.30
C GLU A 147 14.50 34.13 56.05
N THR A 148 15.46 33.25 55.72
CA THR A 148 16.03 32.32 56.69
C THR A 148 17.51 32.05 56.39
N LYS A 149 18.38 32.42 57.33
CA LYS A 149 19.81 32.12 57.39
C LYS A 149 20.04 30.64 57.71
N VAL A 150 20.91 29.93 56.98
CA VAL A 150 21.97 28.97 57.43
C VAL A 150 22.87 28.64 56.19
N PRO A 151 23.97 27.87 56.31
CA PRO A 151 25.37 28.26 56.50
C PRO A 151 26.20 28.30 55.20
N GLN A 152 27.39 28.94 55.29
CA GLN A 152 28.50 28.69 54.37
C GLN A 152 28.83 27.20 54.35
N ASP A 153 28.94 26.61 53.16
CA ASP A 153 30.06 25.78 52.73
C ASP A 153 29.90 25.41 51.24
N ASP A 154 31.04 25.38 50.55
CA ASP A 154 31.38 24.79 49.25
C ASP A 154 30.79 25.39 47.95
N GLU A 155 31.67 26.17 47.34
CA GLU A 155 31.74 26.62 45.95
C GLU A 155 31.59 25.43 44.97
N VAL A 156 30.45 25.34 44.29
CA VAL A 156 30.26 24.47 43.12
C VAL A 156 29.78 25.32 41.95
N ASP A 157 30.70 25.51 41.00
CA ASP A 157 30.51 26.18 39.71
C ASP A 157 29.48 25.41 38.85
N LEU A 158 28.28 25.98 38.71
CA LEU A 158 27.23 25.52 37.81
C LEU A 158 27.05 26.53 36.68
N SER A 159 28.01 26.52 35.77
CA SER A 159 28.00 27.29 34.52
C SER A 159 28.21 26.38 33.30
N ARG A 160 27.28 25.46 32.99
CA ARG A 160 27.12 24.95 31.60
C ARG A 160 25.86 24.12 31.40
N PRO A 161 25.01 24.43 30.40
CA PRO A 161 23.99 23.50 29.94
C PRO A 161 24.65 22.31 29.24
N SER A 162 24.20 21.13 29.60
CA SER A 162 24.60 19.83 29.08
C SER A 162 24.40 19.74 27.58
N GLN A 163 25.51 19.60 26.86
CA GLN A 163 25.52 19.16 25.47
C GLN A 163 25.09 17.68 25.41
N PRO A 164 24.28 17.28 24.41
CA PRO A 164 24.09 15.87 24.11
C PRO A 164 25.42 15.27 23.63
N SER A 165 25.80 14.14 24.20
CA SER A 165 27.03 13.42 23.91
C SER A 165 27.11 13.00 22.44
N SER A 166 27.85 13.77 21.66
CA SER A 166 28.34 13.42 20.33
C SER A 166 29.59 12.54 20.48
N ASN A 167 29.40 11.23 20.56
CA ASN A 167 30.47 10.24 20.35
C ASN A 167 29.90 9.10 19.49
N GLU A 168 29.48 9.43 18.27
CA GLU A 168 29.23 8.47 17.18
C GLU A 168 29.54 9.13 15.82
N THR A 169 30.65 9.85 15.77
CA THR A 169 31.23 10.44 14.56
C THR A 169 32.73 10.28 14.68
N ASP A 170 33.25 9.20 14.12
CA ASP A 170 34.60 9.09 13.51
C ASP A 170 34.85 7.63 13.08
N LEU A 171 33.98 7.14 12.19
CA LEU A 171 34.27 6.04 11.27
C LEU A 171 33.51 6.30 9.96
N ILE A 172 33.69 7.50 9.39
CA ILE A 172 33.44 7.68 7.95
C ILE A 172 34.71 7.15 7.28
N GLN A 173 34.67 5.85 7.01
CA GLN A 173 35.58 5.23 6.05
C GLN A 173 35.41 6.01 4.73
N GLU A 174 36.48 6.61 4.23
CA GLU A 174 36.56 7.07 2.84
C GLU A 174 36.18 5.88 1.95
N TYR A 175 34.92 5.84 1.55
CA TYR A 175 34.42 4.88 0.58
C TYR A 175 34.86 5.40 -0.78
N ASP A 176 35.85 4.72 -1.37
CA ASP A 176 36.41 5.05 -2.68
C ASP A 176 35.31 5.37 -3.71
N ASP A 177 35.37 6.57 -4.28
CA ASP A 177 34.45 7.13 -5.28
C ASP A 177 34.37 6.30 -6.59
N SER A 178 35.24 5.30 -6.74
CA SER A 178 35.26 4.35 -7.86
C SER A 178 34.01 3.45 -7.93
N SER A 179 33.24 3.33 -6.85
CA SER A 179 31.97 2.60 -6.80
C SER A 179 30.81 3.31 -7.53
N SER A 180 30.83 4.65 -7.60
CA SER A 180 29.68 5.44 -8.09
C SER A 180 29.36 5.21 -9.57
N ALA A 181 30.40 5.06 -10.41
CA ALA A 181 30.25 4.86 -11.85
C ALA A 181 29.57 3.53 -12.19
N ALA A 182 29.85 2.46 -11.41
CA ALA A 182 29.26 1.15 -11.63
C ALA A 182 27.75 1.14 -11.31
N VAL A 183 27.34 1.87 -10.26
CA VAL A 183 25.94 1.93 -9.81
C VAL A 183 25.04 2.62 -10.84
N SER A 184 25.51 3.70 -11.49
CA SER A 184 24.72 4.43 -12.49
C SER A 184 24.29 3.55 -13.68
N SER A 185 25.16 2.63 -14.11
CA SER A 185 24.91 1.73 -15.24
C SER A 185 23.74 0.76 -15.05
N VAL A 186 23.38 0.45 -13.80
CA VAL A 186 22.35 -0.55 -13.47
C VAL A 186 20.95 -0.06 -13.87
N ALA A 187 20.70 1.25 -13.80
CA ALA A 187 19.42 1.81 -14.22
C ALA A 187 19.25 1.79 -15.75
N ASP A 188 20.34 1.86 -16.51
CA ASP A 188 20.31 1.88 -17.98
C ASP A 188 20.32 0.50 -18.62
N THR A 189 20.96 -0.46 -17.96
CA THR A 189 21.13 -1.80 -18.52
C THR A 189 19.82 -2.58 -18.41
N PRO A 190 19.22 -3.02 -19.55
CA PRO A 190 18.04 -3.86 -19.52
C PRO A 190 18.30 -5.17 -18.76
N VAL A 191 17.30 -5.68 -18.05
CA VAL A 191 17.44 -6.98 -17.41
C VAL A 191 17.50 -8.07 -18.48
N LEU A 192 18.54 -8.90 -18.42
CA LEU A 192 18.74 -10.04 -19.32
C LEU A 192 18.43 -11.35 -18.61
N LEU A 193 17.69 -12.23 -19.28
CA LEU A 193 17.44 -13.60 -18.83
C LEU A 193 17.92 -14.57 -19.91
N PHE A 194 18.97 -15.34 -19.60
CA PHE A 194 19.64 -16.23 -20.55
C PHE A 194 20.07 -15.52 -21.85
N GLY A 195 20.57 -14.28 -21.71
CA GLY A 195 21.01 -13.44 -22.84
C GLY A 195 19.89 -12.71 -23.59
N ASN A 196 18.62 -12.96 -23.27
CA ASN A 196 17.49 -12.29 -23.91
C ASN A 196 16.98 -11.11 -23.08
N HIS A 197 16.58 -10.04 -23.76
CA HIS A 197 15.92 -8.90 -23.13
C HIS A 197 14.58 -9.32 -22.51
N VAL A 198 14.39 -8.98 -21.24
CA VAL A 198 13.12 -9.17 -20.55
C VAL A 198 12.18 -8.03 -20.90
N SER A 199 10.97 -8.34 -21.35
CA SER A 199 9.96 -7.33 -21.67
C SER A 199 9.04 -7.04 -20.49
N VAL A 200 8.72 -5.77 -20.26
CA VAL A 200 7.67 -5.35 -19.32
C VAL A 200 6.30 -5.90 -19.78
N PRO A 201 5.44 -6.40 -18.88
CA PRO A 201 4.09 -6.84 -19.24
C PRO A 201 3.30 -5.73 -19.94
N LYS A 202 2.67 -6.05 -21.07
CA LYS A 202 1.93 -5.08 -21.90
C LYS A 202 0.90 -4.25 -21.13
N LYS A 203 0.28 -4.83 -20.09
CA LYS A 203 -0.71 -4.13 -19.26
C LYS A 203 -0.13 -2.88 -18.55
N LEU A 204 1.19 -2.85 -18.34
CA LEU A 204 1.89 -1.72 -17.72
C LEU A 204 2.43 -0.71 -18.74
N SER A 205 2.03 -0.79 -20.02
CA SER A 205 2.48 0.16 -21.07
C SER A 205 2.05 1.60 -20.79
N ASN A 206 0.91 1.78 -20.12
CA ASN A 206 0.36 3.10 -19.79
C ASN A 206 1.06 3.74 -18.58
N PHE A 207 2.04 3.06 -17.96
CA PHE A 207 2.98 3.70 -17.05
C PHE A 207 4.18 4.26 -17.80
N VAL A 208 4.60 5.45 -17.40
CA VAL A 208 5.77 6.18 -17.90
C VAL A 208 7.04 5.35 -17.71
N THR A 209 7.99 5.47 -18.63
CA THR A 209 9.35 4.99 -18.37
C THR A 209 10.12 6.07 -17.61
N VAL A 210 10.27 5.87 -16.29
CA VAL A 210 10.67 6.88 -15.29
C VAL A 210 11.95 7.63 -15.71
N LYS A 211 13.00 6.89 -16.08
CA LYS A 211 14.30 7.49 -16.41
C LYS A 211 14.28 8.31 -17.72
N SER A 212 13.54 7.86 -18.74
CA SER A 212 13.62 8.46 -20.09
C SER A 212 12.68 9.64 -20.28
N GLU A 213 11.55 9.66 -19.58
CA GLU A 213 10.49 10.65 -19.83
C GLU A 213 10.39 11.73 -18.73
N GLY A 214 10.86 11.43 -17.50
CA GLY A 214 10.68 12.32 -16.36
C GLY A 214 9.22 12.51 -15.95
N PHE A 215 8.98 13.28 -14.89
CA PHE A 215 7.62 13.63 -14.45
C PHE A 215 7.15 14.92 -15.12
N ASN A 216 5.94 14.90 -15.68
CA ASN A 216 5.29 16.06 -16.27
C ASN A 216 3.83 16.09 -15.80
N PRO A 217 3.43 17.01 -14.92
CA PRO A 217 2.10 17.02 -14.31
C PRO A 217 0.96 17.26 -15.32
N LEU A 218 1.25 17.82 -16.50
CA LEU A 218 0.26 18.04 -17.57
C LEU A 218 -0.07 16.76 -18.36
N ARG A 219 0.84 15.78 -18.34
CA ARG A 219 0.71 14.53 -19.11
C ARG A 219 0.66 13.29 -18.24
N HIS A 220 1.15 13.39 -17.02
CA HIS A 220 1.34 12.26 -16.12
C HIS A 220 0.50 12.46 -14.87
N LYS A 221 -0.14 11.38 -14.43
CA LYS A 221 -0.83 11.33 -13.14
C LYS A 221 0.00 10.54 -12.15
N LEU A 222 0.26 11.10 -10.97
CA LEU A 222 1.10 10.46 -9.98
C LEU A 222 0.37 9.25 -9.37
N PHE A 223 1.03 8.09 -9.38
CA PHE A 223 0.47 6.83 -8.89
C PHE A 223 1.34 6.24 -7.78
N ILE A 224 0.78 6.08 -6.59
CA ILE A 224 1.43 5.37 -5.49
C ILE A 224 1.02 3.91 -5.52
N TRP A 225 1.96 3.04 -5.91
CA TRP A 225 1.77 1.61 -5.73
C TRP A 225 1.94 1.28 -4.23
N SER A 226 0.81 1.11 -3.55
CA SER A 226 0.76 0.89 -2.10
C SER A 226 1.22 -0.52 -1.76
N THR A 227 2.41 -0.63 -1.16
CA THR A 227 2.92 -1.88 -0.63
C THR A 227 2.60 -1.99 0.86
N PRO A 228 2.08 -3.14 1.35
CA PRO A 228 1.80 -3.33 2.77
C PRO A 228 3.02 -3.08 3.65
N ARG A 229 2.83 -2.30 4.72
CA ARG A 229 3.82 -2.07 5.79
C ARG A 229 5.14 -1.41 5.34
N THR A 230 5.13 -0.64 4.24
CA THR A 230 6.32 0.08 3.75
C THR A 230 6.28 1.59 3.93
N GLY A 231 5.22 2.16 4.52
CA GLY A 231 5.10 3.61 4.71
C GLY A 231 4.19 4.33 3.74
N SER A 232 3.56 3.62 2.80
CA SER A 232 2.65 4.25 1.83
C SER A 232 1.52 5.05 2.48
N THR A 233 1.03 4.65 3.66
CA THR A 233 0.04 5.43 4.43
C THR A 233 0.59 6.79 4.83
N THR A 234 1.81 6.85 5.36
CA THR A 234 2.45 8.12 5.73
C THR A 234 2.60 9.05 4.54
N ILE A 235 2.99 8.53 3.37
CA ILE A 235 3.11 9.33 2.14
C ILE A 235 1.78 9.90 1.71
N LYS A 236 0.72 9.08 1.77
CA LYS A 236 -0.64 9.52 1.46
C LYS A 236 -1.10 10.62 2.42
N GLU A 237 -0.85 10.47 3.71
CA GLU A 237 -1.19 11.48 4.72
C GLU A 237 -0.38 12.77 4.53
N ILE A 238 0.92 12.70 4.23
CA ILE A 238 1.71 13.88 3.90
C ILE A 238 1.12 14.57 2.66
N ALA A 239 0.86 13.82 1.59
CA ALA A 239 0.29 14.35 0.36
C ALA A 239 -1.06 15.03 0.60
N SER A 240 -1.97 14.39 1.35
CA SER A 240 -3.32 14.95 1.55
C SER A 240 -3.37 16.02 2.65
N GLN A 241 -2.84 15.74 3.84
CA GLN A 241 -2.97 16.62 5.02
C GLN A 241 -1.98 17.79 4.99
N CYS A 242 -0.73 17.52 4.60
CA CYS A 242 0.32 18.54 4.67
C CYS A 242 0.44 19.32 3.36
N LEU A 243 0.19 18.66 2.22
CA LEU A 243 0.32 19.26 0.90
C LEU A 243 -1.04 19.58 0.28
N GLY A 244 -2.18 19.18 0.87
CA GLY A 244 -3.49 19.51 0.31
C GLY A 244 -3.78 18.86 -1.05
N LEU A 245 -3.03 17.83 -1.43
CA LEU A 245 -3.23 17.11 -2.68
C LEU A 245 -4.50 16.25 -2.60
N THR A 246 -5.29 16.28 -3.66
CA THR A 246 -6.51 15.49 -3.76
C THR A 246 -6.18 14.05 -4.14
N LEU A 247 -6.61 13.11 -3.29
CA LEU A 247 -6.23 11.70 -3.36
C LEU A 247 -7.42 10.80 -3.74
N ALA A 248 -7.23 9.97 -4.77
CA ALA A 248 -8.06 8.79 -5.01
C ALA A 248 -7.41 7.56 -4.36
N SER A 249 -8.03 6.97 -3.34
CA SER A 249 -7.47 5.87 -2.53
C SER A 249 -8.56 5.05 -1.82
N GLU A 250 -8.20 4.29 -0.79
CA GLU A 250 -9.15 3.59 0.09
C GLU A 250 -10.11 4.51 0.84
N ALA A 251 -9.74 5.78 1.06
CA ALA A 251 -10.56 6.74 1.80
C ALA A 251 -11.92 6.98 1.12
N GLY A 252 -12.02 6.76 -0.19
CA GLY A 252 -13.26 6.89 -0.96
C GLY A 252 -14.34 5.86 -0.60
N LYS A 253 -13.99 4.74 0.03
CA LYS A 253 -14.92 3.66 0.40
C LYS A 253 -16.04 4.13 1.33
N GLY A 254 -15.72 5.03 2.27
CA GLY A 254 -16.69 5.57 3.24
C GLY A 254 -17.78 6.45 2.65
N TYR A 255 -17.57 6.97 1.43
CA TYR A 255 -18.45 7.97 0.82
C TYR A 255 -19.46 7.40 -0.19
N ASN A 256 -19.47 6.08 -0.39
CA ASN A 256 -20.38 5.38 -1.31
C ASN A 256 -21.74 5.02 -0.69
N ALA A 257 -22.05 5.52 0.51
CA ALA A 257 -23.33 5.30 1.18
C ALA A 257 -24.49 6.18 0.65
N GLY A 258 -24.25 6.97 -0.40
CA GLY A 258 -25.24 7.82 -1.07
C GLY A 258 -26.21 7.04 -1.95
N SER A 259 -27.16 7.75 -2.57
CA SER A 259 -28.09 7.16 -3.53
C SER A 259 -27.36 6.61 -4.76
N ASP A 260 -27.97 5.68 -5.50
CA ASP A 260 -27.34 5.09 -6.71
C ASP A 260 -26.93 6.15 -7.75
N ASP A 261 -27.59 7.31 -7.78
CA ASP A 261 -27.24 8.43 -8.66
C ASP A 261 -26.02 9.20 -8.17
N ASP A 262 -25.82 9.35 -6.85
CA ASP A 262 -24.63 9.96 -6.27
C ASP A 262 -23.34 9.17 -6.59
N ASN A 263 -23.49 7.86 -6.77
CA ASN A 263 -22.37 6.99 -7.10
C ASN A 263 -21.89 7.14 -8.55
N LYS A 264 -22.67 7.80 -9.43
CA LYS A 264 -22.29 8.00 -10.84
C LYS A 264 -21.30 9.15 -11.03
N MET A 265 -21.39 10.23 -10.24
CA MET A 265 -20.52 11.40 -10.39
C MET A 265 -19.24 11.30 -9.56
N LEU A 266 -18.14 11.82 -10.10
CA LEU A 266 -16.90 12.02 -9.35
C LEU A 266 -17.04 13.28 -8.47
N ARG A 267 -16.88 13.09 -7.16
CA ARG A 267 -16.93 14.14 -6.15
C ARG A 267 -15.64 14.13 -5.36
N ILE A 268 -15.19 15.33 -5.00
CA ILE A 268 -14.14 15.52 -4.01
C ILE A 268 -14.81 15.77 -2.67
N VAL A 269 -14.40 15.02 -1.66
CA VAL A 269 -14.94 15.10 -0.31
C VAL A 269 -13.82 15.48 0.63
N GLU A 270 -14.08 16.48 1.47
CA GLU A 270 -13.17 16.92 2.50
C GLU A 270 -13.31 16.02 3.74
N GLY A 271 -12.19 15.50 4.21
CA GLY A 271 -12.07 14.77 5.48
C GLY A 271 -12.14 15.72 6.68
N LEU A 272 -12.27 15.14 7.87
CA LEU A 272 -12.33 15.92 9.12
C LEU A 272 -11.04 16.69 9.42
N ASP A 273 -9.94 16.26 8.82
CA ASP A 273 -8.59 16.82 8.89
C ASP A 273 -8.30 17.82 7.75
N GLY A 274 -9.28 18.13 6.91
CA GLY A 274 -9.10 18.97 5.71
C GLY A 274 -8.50 18.24 4.50
N SER A 275 -8.21 16.94 4.61
CA SER A 275 -7.71 16.14 3.49
C SER A 275 -8.77 16.01 2.39
N MET A 276 -8.37 16.12 1.12
CA MET A 276 -9.28 16.01 -0.01
C MET A 276 -9.23 14.63 -0.64
N PHE A 277 -10.39 13.95 -0.74
CA PHE A 277 -10.48 12.59 -1.28
C PHE A 277 -11.51 12.46 -2.40
N ALA A 278 -11.20 11.65 -3.41
CA ALA A 278 -12.18 11.22 -4.40
C ALA A 278 -13.15 10.18 -3.83
N ASN A 279 -14.43 10.24 -4.18
CA ASN A 279 -15.44 9.24 -3.82
C ASN A 279 -15.33 7.94 -4.67
N VAL A 280 -14.15 7.34 -4.72
CA VAL A 280 -13.89 6.07 -5.40
C VAL A 280 -13.07 5.15 -4.50
N ASP A 281 -13.41 3.87 -4.48
CA ASP A 281 -12.70 2.87 -3.69
C ASP A 281 -11.66 2.15 -4.56
N LEU A 282 -10.38 2.39 -4.34
CA LEU A 282 -9.31 1.74 -5.11
C LEU A 282 -8.73 0.48 -4.43
N THR A 283 -9.40 -0.04 -3.40
CA THR A 283 -8.98 -1.24 -2.67
C THR A 283 -9.47 -2.55 -3.27
N ASN A 284 -10.23 -2.50 -4.37
CA ASN A 284 -10.74 -3.69 -5.03
C ASN A 284 -10.98 -3.46 -6.53
N PRO A 285 -11.00 -4.53 -7.35
CA PRO A 285 -11.18 -4.41 -8.80
C PRO A 285 -12.49 -3.74 -9.22
N ARG A 286 -13.58 -3.91 -8.46
CA ARG A 286 -14.88 -3.29 -8.77
C ARG A 286 -14.80 -1.77 -8.64
N GLY A 287 -14.22 -1.28 -7.55
CA GLY A 287 -14.07 0.15 -7.34
C GLY A 287 -13.05 0.79 -8.28
N ILE A 288 -12.00 0.06 -8.69
CA ILE A 288 -11.09 0.48 -9.77
C ILE A 288 -11.84 0.59 -11.11
N ALA A 289 -12.68 -0.38 -11.46
CA ALA A 289 -13.50 -0.30 -12.67
C ALA A 289 -14.45 0.92 -12.65
N MET A 290 -15.03 1.23 -11.49
CA MET A 290 -15.84 2.45 -11.31
C MET A 290 -15.00 3.72 -11.45
N ALA A 291 -13.79 3.74 -10.90
CA ALA A 291 -12.87 4.86 -11.05
C ALA A 291 -12.47 5.08 -12.53
N LYS A 292 -12.29 3.99 -13.29
CA LYS A 292 -12.06 4.05 -14.74
C LYS A 292 -13.24 4.70 -15.47
N SER A 293 -14.48 4.31 -15.16
CA SER A 293 -15.67 4.92 -15.78
C SER A 293 -15.85 6.40 -15.43
N LYS A 294 -15.23 6.85 -14.33
CA LYS A 294 -15.22 8.26 -13.90
C LYS A 294 -14.01 9.03 -14.43
N HIS A 295 -13.16 8.41 -15.26
CA HIS A 295 -11.98 9.03 -15.88
C HIS A 295 -11.01 9.70 -14.89
N ILE A 296 -10.83 9.14 -13.68
CA ILE A 296 -10.05 9.79 -12.60
C ILE A 296 -8.60 10.11 -12.99
N ALA A 297 -7.99 9.36 -13.91
CA ALA A 297 -6.63 9.63 -14.38
C ALA A 297 -6.52 10.89 -15.24
N ARG A 298 -7.62 11.30 -15.91
CA ARG A 298 -7.69 12.50 -16.74
C ARG A 298 -8.30 13.70 -16.01
N ASP A 299 -8.91 13.49 -14.83
CA ASP A 299 -9.50 14.57 -14.06
C ASP A 299 -8.39 15.42 -13.40
N GLU A 300 -8.43 16.72 -13.64
CA GLU A 300 -7.45 17.69 -13.12
C GLU A 300 -7.61 17.94 -11.62
N ARG A 301 -8.78 17.62 -11.05
CA ARG A 301 -9.03 17.75 -9.60
C ARG A 301 -8.43 16.61 -8.79
N ILE A 302 -7.87 15.59 -9.43
CA ILE A 302 -7.21 14.46 -8.77
C ILE A 302 -5.71 14.59 -8.98
N ASP A 303 -4.95 14.78 -7.92
CA ASP A 303 -3.50 14.94 -8.01
C ASP A 303 -2.79 13.59 -7.93
N LEU A 304 -3.31 12.71 -7.06
CA LEU A 304 -2.66 11.46 -6.67
C LEU A 304 -3.65 10.30 -6.72
N ILE A 305 -3.20 9.17 -7.28
CA ILE A 305 -3.95 7.90 -7.27
C ILE A 305 -3.14 6.88 -6.45
N SER A 306 -3.78 6.14 -5.56
CA SER A 306 -3.11 5.05 -4.83
C SER A 306 -3.92 3.76 -4.82
N SER A 307 -3.23 2.65 -5.12
CA SER A 307 -3.79 1.30 -5.00
C SER A 307 -2.68 0.27 -4.80
N ALA A 308 -3.04 -0.86 -4.18
CA ALA A 308 -2.19 -2.06 -4.15
C ALA A 308 -2.35 -2.92 -5.42
N TYR A 309 -3.44 -2.74 -6.19
CA TYR A 309 -3.76 -3.52 -7.38
C TYR A 309 -3.12 -2.89 -8.62
N LEU A 310 -1.80 -3.03 -8.74
CA LEU A 310 -1.00 -2.42 -9.81
C LEU A 310 -1.57 -2.68 -11.21
N PHE A 311 -1.84 -3.93 -11.53
CA PHE A 311 -2.29 -4.33 -12.87
C PHE A 311 -3.71 -3.88 -13.19
N ASP A 312 -4.63 -3.89 -12.22
CA ASP A 312 -5.98 -3.36 -12.43
C ASP A 312 -5.97 -1.83 -12.53
N SER A 313 -5.13 -1.17 -11.74
CA SER A 313 -4.97 0.29 -11.77
C SER A 313 -4.31 0.79 -13.04
N ALA A 314 -3.50 -0.04 -13.70
CA ALA A 314 -2.92 0.29 -15.00
C ALA A 314 -3.99 0.65 -16.06
N ASP A 315 -5.18 0.05 -15.94
CA ASP A 315 -6.31 0.29 -16.83
C ASP A 315 -6.98 1.66 -16.62
N LEU A 316 -6.64 2.38 -15.54
CA LEU A 316 -7.09 3.76 -15.30
C LEU A 316 -6.39 4.76 -16.23
N PHE A 317 -5.15 4.45 -16.61
CA PHE A 317 -4.29 5.34 -17.39
C PHE A 317 -4.47 5.10 -18.89
N THR A 318 -4.14 6.14 -19.66
CA THR A 318 -4.26 6.16 -21.13
C THR A 318 -2.95 6.66 -21.74
N PRO A 319 -2.72 6.49 -23.05
CA PRO A 319 -1.54 7.07 -23.70
C PRO A 319 -1.42 8.59 -23.52
N GLU A 320 -2.55 9.30 -23.38
CA GLU A 320 -2.59 10.75 -23.19
C GLU A 320 -2.45 11.19 -21.73
N SER A 321 -2.82 10.33 -20.78
CA SER A 321 -2.64 10.54 -19.34
C SER A 321 -2.06 9.28 -18.71
N ARG A 322 -0.73 9.22 -18.68
CA ARG A 322 0.05 8.06 -18.24
C ARG A 322 0.27 8.10 -16.73
N GLY A 323 0.38 6.93 -16.12
CA GLY A 323 0.72 6.83 -14.70
C GLY A 323 2.23 7.06 -14.49
N TYR A 324 2.62 7.90 -13.54
CA TYR A 324 3.98 7.98 -13.04
C TYR A 324 4.05 7.24 -11.71
N MET A 325 4.59 6.01 -11.71
CA MET A 325 4.52 5.14 -10.54
C MET A 325 5.67 5.42 -9.57
N ILE A 326 5.31 5.61 -8.31
CA ILE A 326 6.23 5.67 -7.17
C ILE A 326 5.86 4.57 -6.16
N ALA A 327 6.86 4.03 -5.48
CA ALA A 327 6.64 3.04 -4.43
C ALA A 327 7.74 3.12 -3.37
N ILE A 328 7.40 2.81 -2.12
CA ILE A 328 8.39 2.65 -1.04
C ILE A 328 8.51 1.17 -0.72
N PHE A 329 9.76 0.70 -0.62
CA PHE A 329 10.10 -0.66 -0.27
C PHE A 329 10.67 -0.74 1.15
N ARG A 330 10.42 -1.88 1.78
CA ARG A 330 11.00 -2.27 3.07
C ARG A 330 11.58 -3.65 2.93
N HIS A 331 12.67 -3.92 3.64
CA HIS A 331 13.28 -5.25 3.68
C HIS A 331 12.20 -6.34 3.92
N PRO A 332 12.08 -7.37 3.07
CA PRO A 332 10.95 -8.31 3.11
C PRO A 332 10.76 -9.02 4.45
N ILE A 333 11.86 -9.37 5.14
CA ILE A 333 11.79 -9.97 6.49
C ILE A 333 11.17 -9.00 7.49
N GLN A 334 11.65 -7.75 7.53
CA GLN A 334 11.13 -6.73 8.44
C GLN A 334 9.66 -6.40 8.13
N ARG A 335 9.29 -6.44 6.85
CA ARG A 335 7.93 -6.27 6.37
C ARG A 335 7.01 -7.39 6.86
N ALA A 336 7.43 -8.65 6.72
CA ALA A 336 6.69 -9.81 7.19
C ALA A 336 6.51 -9.82 8.71
N VAL A 337 7.56 -9.46 9.47
CA VAL A 337 7.48 -9.29 10.93
C VAL A 337 6.49 -8.18 11.28
N SER A 338 6.59 -7.02 10.63
CA SER A 338 5.65 -5.93 10.86
C SER A 338 4.20 -6.31 10.55
N LEU A 339 3.98 -7.12 9.51
CA LEU A 339 2.69 -7.66 9.15
C LEU A 339 2.15 -8.60 10.23
N TYR A 340 2.97 -9.51 10.77
CA TYR A 340 2.59 -10.40 11.88
C TYR A 340 2.01 -9.63 13.07
N TYR A 341 2.72 -8.60 13.57
CA TYR A 341 2.24 -7.79 14.69
C TYR A 341 1.04 -6.90 14.33
N SER A 342 0.89 -6.53 13.07
CA SER A 342 -0.29 -5.83 12.56
C SER A 342 -1.52 -6.75 12.62
N LEU A 343 -1.39 -7.97 12.10
CA LEU A 343 -2.46 -8.97 12.09
C LEU A 343 -2.83 -9.39 13.52
N LYS A 344 -1.84 -9.58 14.40
CA LYS A 344 -2.07 -9.99 15.80
C LYS A 344 -2.92 -9.00 16.59
N ARG A 345 -2.83 -7.70 16.28
CA ARG A 345 -3.60 -6.64 16.97
C ARG A 345 -4.94 -6.34 16.30
N ASN A 346 -5.14 -6.78 15.07
CA ASN A 346 -6.39 -6.54 14.37
C ASN A 346 -7.46 -7.54 14.85
N PRO A 347 -8.60 -7.07 15.41
CA PRO A 347 -9.68 -7.93 15.89
C PRO A 347 -10.24 -8.87 14.81
N LEU A 348 -10.23 -8.45 13.53
CA LEU A 348 -10.70 -9.24 12.40
C LEU A 348 -9.87 -10.53 12.19
N PHE A 349 -8.61 -10.53 12.64
CA PHE A 349 -7.70 -11.68 12.55
C PHE A 349 -7.48 -12.38 13.89
N ALA A 350 -8.19 -11.97 14.96
CA ALA A 350 -7.95 -12.51 16.30
C ALA A 350 -8.08 -14.04 16.34
N THR A 351 -9.09 -14.62 15.66
CA THR A 351 -9.29 -16.07 15.63
C THR A 351 -8.20 -16.82 14.87
N GLN A 352 -7.75 -16.29 13.73
CA GLN A 352 -6.71 -16.90 12.90
C GLN A 352 -5.32 -16.74 13.52
N MET A 353 -5.10 -15.64 14.25
CA MET A 353 -3.85 -15.33 14.93
C MET A 353 -3.74 -15.96 16.33
N ALA A 354 -4.85 -16.35 16.97
CA ALA A 354 -4.86 -17.02 18.27
C ALA A 354 -3.90 -18.23 18.39
N PRO A 355 -3.76 -19.12 17.39
CA PRO A 355 -2.78 -20.21 17.47
C PRO A 355 -1.34 -19.80 17.14
N LEU A 356 -1.12 -18.57 16.63
CA LEU A 356 0.18 -18.07 16.15
C LEU A 356 0.75 -17.08 17.18
N GLN A 357 1.28 -17.63 18.27
CA GLN A 357 1.79 -16.85 19.40
C GLN A 357 3.19 -16.28 19.15
N THR A 358 4.00 -16.94 18.31
CA THR A 358 5.38 -16.53 17.98
C THR A 358 5.55 -16.27 16.48
N ILE A 359 6.61 -15.52 16.12
CA ILE A 359 6.94 -15.25 14.72
C ILE A 359 7.32 -16.54 13.97
N ASP A 360 8.00 -17.49 14.61
CA ASP A 360 8.31 -18.79 14.00
C ASP A 360 7.03 -19.58 13.67
N GLN A 361 6.01 -19.56 14.54
CA GLN A 361 4.71 -20.17 14.25
C GLN A 361 4.03 -19.50 13.06
N TYR A 362 4.06 -18.16 13.01
CA TYR A 362 3.56 -17.41 11.86
C TYR A 362 4.30 -17.74 10.57
N ALA A 363 5.63 -17.81 10.58
CA ALA A 363 6.47 -18.12 9.42
C ALA A 363 6.23 -19.54 8.86
N ARG A 364 5.74 -20.47 9.69
CA ARG A 364 5.31 -21.82 9.27
C ARG A 364 3.86 -21.89 8.80
N SER A 365 3.06 -20.90 9.15
CA SER A 365 1.63 -20.87 8.84
C SER A 365 1.39 -20.55 7.37
N ASN A 366 0.15 -20.76 6.91
CA ASN A 366 -0.30 -20.28 5.61
C ASN A 366 -0.68 -18.79 5.60
N MET A 367 -0.50 -18.08 6.71
CA MET A 367 -0.74 -16.64 6.81
C MET A 367 0.49 -15.81 6.46
N VAL A 368 1.69 -16.41 6.49
CA VAL A 368 2.89 -15.73 6.02
C VAL A 368 2.76 -15.43 4.53
N GLU A 369 3.17 -14.23 4.17
CA GLU A 369 3.31 -13.87 2.78
C GLU A 369 4.46 -14.62 2.10
N ASN A 370 4.28 -14.89 0.81
CA ASN A 370 5.24 -15.61 -0.01
C ASN A 370 5.56 -14.81 -1.26
N ASN A 371 6.69 -14.10 -1.25
CA ASN A 371 7.20 -13.29 -2.36
C ASN A 371 6.14 -12.31 -2.92
N TRP A 372 5.47 -11.58 -2.02
CA TRP A 372 4.36 -10.69 -2.38
C TRP A 372 4.76 -9.68 -3.46
N LEU A 373 5.92 -9.03 -3.34
CA LEU A 373 6.36 -8.00 -4.32
C LEU A 373 6.52 -8.61 -5.71
N THR A 374 7.27 -9.70 -5.80
CA THR A 374 7.55 -10.39 -7.06
C THR A 374 6.26 -10.88 -7.72
N ARG A 375 5.31 -11.42 -6.95
CA ARG A 375 4.02 -11.89 -7.47
C ARG A 375 3.18 -10.76 -8.03
N PHE A 376 3.17 -9.61 -7.37
CA PHE A 376 2.35 -8.49 -7.80
C PHE A 376 2.92 -7.79 -9.02
N LEU A 377 4.25 -7.65 -9.13
CA LEU A 377 4.91 -7.06 -10.29
C LEU A 377 4.83 -7.93 -11.54
N THR A 378 4.62 -9.23 -11.38
CA THR A 378 4.53 -10.22 -12.47
C THR A 378 3.10 -10.67 -12.76
N ALA A 379 2.11 -10.16 -12.01
CA ALA A 379 0.73 -10.67 -12.00
C ALA A 379 0.62 -12.19 -11.77
N THR A 380 1.60 -12.80 -11.08
CA THR A 380 1.65 -14.25 -10.80
C THR A 380 1.27 -14.53 -9.35
N TYR A 381 -0.02 -14.38 -9.04
CA TYR A 381 -0.55 -14.47 -7.67
C TYR A 381 -0.54 -15.87 -7.05
N SER A 382 -0.22 -16.91 -7.83
CA SER A 382 -0.21 -18.30 -7.33
C SER A 382 0.82 -19.14 -8.09
N GLY A 383 1.10 -20.34 -7.57
CA GLY A 383 2.08 -21.24 -8.18
C GLY A 383 3.52 -20.94 -7.79
N LYS A 384 4.44 -21.71 -8.38
CA LYS A 384 5.88 -21.62 -8.12
C LYS A 384 6.46 -20.42 -8.88
N LEU A 385 7.27 -19.62 -8.20
CA LEU A 385 8.07 -18.58 -8.86
C LEU A 385 9.40 -19.15 -9.32
N GLY A 386 9.91 -18.61 -10.41
CA GLY A 386 11.20 -18.94 -11.01
C GLY A 386 11.97 -17.69 -11.42
N PRO A 387 13.22 -17.84 -11.91
CA PRO A 387 14.08 -16.73 -12.32
C PRO A 387 13.44 -15.78 -13.33
N GLU A 388 12.56 -16.28 -14.19
CA GLU A 388 11.79 -15.48 -15.16
C GLU A 388 10.88 -14.45 -14.49
N HIS A 389 10.27 -14.80 -13.37
CA HIS A 389 9.40 -13.90 -12.61
C HIS A 389 10.22 -12.80 -11.93
N GLU A 390 11.36 -13.18 -11.34
CA GLU A 390 12.30 -12.22 -10.74
C GLU A 390 12.80 -11.22 -11.79
N ALA A 391 13.19 -11.71 -12.97
CA ALA A 391 13.71 -10.88 -14.04
C ALA A 391 12.65 -9.88 -14.54
N VAL A 392 11.40 -10.33 -14.71
CA VAL A 392 10.27 -9.43 -15.05
C VAL A 392 10.02 -8.40 -13.95
N ALA A 393 10.02 -8.81 -12.68
CA ALA A 393 9.81 -7.88 -11.56
C ALA A 393 10.91 -6.81 -11.51
N LYS A 394 12.18 -7.19 -11.69
CA LYS A 394 13.31 -6.27 -11.79
C LYS A 394 13.13 -5.29 -12.94
N GLU A 395 12.74 -5.77 -14.12
CA GLU A 395 12.54 -4.90 -15.29
C GLU A 395 11.38 -3.92 -15.10
N VAL A 396 10.29 -4.33 -14.44
CA VAL A 396 9.18 -3.43 -14.07
C VAL A 396 9.67 -2.34 -13.11
N LEU A 397 10.44 -2.69 -12.07
CA LEU A 397 10.98 -1.68 -11.15
C LEU A 397 11.93 -0.71 -11.84
N ARG A 398 12.87 -1.24 -12.63
CA ARG A 398 13.88 -0.44 -13.35
C ARG A 398 13.25 0.60 -14.26
N THR A 399 12.23 0.19 -15.01
CA THR A 399 11.64 1.04 -16.06
C THR A 399 10.46 1.88 -15.59
N LYS A 400 9.58 1.32 -14.74
CA LYS A 400 8.28 1.93 -14.45
C LYS A 400 8.18 2.59 -13.07
N CYS A 401 9.10 2.33 -12.15
CA CYS A 401 8.97 2.76 -10.76
C CYS A 401 10.06 3.74 -10.36
N LEU A 402 9.68 4.90 -9.81
CA LEU A 402 10.59 5.65 -8.95
C LEU A 402 10.61 4.95 -7.59
N VAL A 403 11.78 4.46 -7.20
CA VAL A 403 11.97 3.65 -6.01
C VAL A 403 12.24 4.57 -4.82
N GLY A 404 11.53 4.31 -3.73
CA GLY A 404 11.80 4.82 -2.39
C GLY A 404 12.16 3.67 -1.45
N LEU A 405 12.94 3.95 -0.40
CA LEU A 405 13.30 2.97 0.62
C LEU A 405 12.86 3.48 1.99
N LEU A 406 12.21 2.62 2.76
CA LEU A 406 11.76 2.97 4.11
C LEU A 406 12.94 3.23 5.05
N LYS A 407 14.05 2.50 4.88
CA LYS A 407 15.27 2.74 5.67
C LYS A 407 15.89 4.12 5.36
N GLU A 408 15.72 4.60 4.12
CA GLU A 408 16.13 5.93 3.64
C GLU A 408 14.93 6.87 3.51
N LYS A 409 13.99 6.85 4.46
CA LYS A 409 12.72 7.58 4.35
C LYS A 409 12.91 9.10 4.15
N THR A 410 13.94 9.70 4.74
CA THR A 410 14.25 11.12 4.59
C THR A 410 14.61 11.46 3.15
N GLU A 411 15.55 10.74 2.57
CA GLU A 411 15.96 10.93 1.18
C GLU A 411 14.84 10.55 0.21
N THR A 412 14.09 9.48 0.51
CA THR A 412 12.88 9.11 -0.24
C THR A 412 11.88 10.26 -0.26
N MET A 413 11.61 10.89 0.89
CA MET A 413 10.70 12.02 0.96
C MET A 413 11.24 13.22 0.21
N ARG A 414 12.53 13.53 0.30
CA ARG A 414 13.14 14.63 -0.48
C ARG A 414 12.87 14.46 -1.98
N ARG A 415 13.08 13.25 -2.51
CA ARG A 415 12.81 12.92 -3.93
C ARG A 415 11.34 12.99 -4.29
N PHE A 416 10.45 12.53 -3.41
CA PHE A 416 9.02 12.56 -3.67
C PHE A 416 8.46 13.99 -3.57
N SER A 417 8.97 14.81 -2.65
CA SER A 417 8.62 16.22 -2.53
C SER A 417 8.92 16.98 -3.82
N TYR A 418 9.99 16.66 -4.55
CA TYR A 418 10.23 17.24 -5.87
C TYR A 418 9.07 16.96 -6.85
N LEU A 419 8.48 15.76 -6.81
CA LEU A 419 7.31 15.45 -7.65
C LEU A 419 6.07 16.21 -7.18
N PHE A 420 5.87 16.31 -5.86
CA PHE A 420 4.73 17.02 -5.29
C PHE A 420 4.80 18.53 -5.50
N ASP A 421 5.99 19.12 -5.50
CA ASP A 421 6.16 20.56 -5.74
C ASP A 421 5.73 20.97 -7.13
N ASN A 422 5.95 20.09 -8.11
CA ASN A 422 5.46 20.29 -9.46
C ASN A 422 3.93 20.18 -9.57
N LEU A 423 3.23 19.72 -8.53
CA LEU A 423 1.77 19.70 -8.42
C LEU A 423 1.22 20.90 -7.62
N MET A 424 2.07 21.62 -6.89
CA MET A 424 1.67 22.65 -5.94
C MET A 424 1.97 24.04 -6.47
N ILE A 425 1.00 24.96 -6.34
CA ILE A 425 1.19 26.36 -6.75
C ILE A 425 1.78 27.20 -5.60
N GLU A 426 1.49 26.88 -4.33
CA GLU A 426 2.03 27.59 -3.16
C GLU A 426 2.31 26.67 -1.96
N ARG A 427 3.53 26.72 -1.43
CA ARG A 427 3.89 26.08 -0.16
C ARG A 427 3.65 27.05 1.00
N SER A 428 2.82 26.65 1.96
CA SER A 428 2.74 27.35 3.25
C SER A 428 3.78 26.81 4.23
N GLN A 429 4.30 27.65 5.14
CA GLN A 429 5.22 27.22 6.21
C GLN A 429 4.66 26.07 7.07
N ARG A 430 3.33 26.04 7.26
CA ARG A 430 2.62 24.97 7.98
C ARG A 430 2.81 23.58 7.34
N SER A 431 3.05 23.55 6.03
CA SER A 431 3.25 22.31 5.28
C SER A 431 4.56 21.61 5.64
N ALA A 432 5.63 22.37 5.91
CA ALA A 432 6.93 21.82 6.28
C ALA A 432 6.90 21.17 7.67
N GLU A 433 6.35 21.86 8.68
CA GLU A 433 6.20 21.35 10.05
C GLU A 433 5.30 20.10 10.08
N CYS A 434 4.20 20.10 9.33
CA CYS A 434 3.32 18.95 9.19
C CYS A 434 4.07 17.73 8.59
N THR A 435 4.84 17.96 7.52
CA THR A 435 5.61 16.91 6.85
C THR A 435 6.67 16.32 7.77
N GLU A 436 7.44 17.16 8.47
CA GLU A 436 8.45 16.74 9.43
C GLU A 436 7.83 15.92 10.57
N LYS A 437 6.71 16.39 11.12
CA LYS A 437 5.96 15.69 12.16
C LYS A 437 5.57 14.27 11.74
N LEU A 438 4.92 14.11 10.58
CA LEU A 438 4.53 12.78 10.09
C LEU A 438 5.73 11.90 9.71
N LEU A 439 6.83 12.49 9.26
CA LEU A 439 8.02 11.76 8.86
C LEU A 439 8.85 11.23 10.04
N TYR A 440 9.00 12.02 11.11
CA TYR A 440 9.91 11.69 12.22
C TYR A 440 9.20 11.34 13.54
N TRP A 441 8.11 12.03 13.85
CA TRP A 441 7.49 12.02 15.18
C TRP A 441 6.33 11.02 15.22
N ASP A 442 5.38 11.19 14.30
CA ASP A 442 4.08 10.55 14.32
C ASP A 442 3.92 9.50 13.23
N TRP A 443 5.02 8.89 12.77
CA TRP A 443 4.99 7.91 11.69
C TRP A 443 3.87 6.86 11.89
N PRO A 444 2.76 6.94 11.12
CA PRO A 444 1.59 6.10 11.35
C PRO A 444 1.97 4.62 11.25
N GLY A 445 1.49 3.84 12.20
CA GLY A 445 1.77 2.41 12.25
C GLY A 445 3.22 2.05 12.61
N LYS A 446 3.98 2.95 13.26
CA LYS A 446 5.25 2.62 13.95
C LYS A 446 4.94 1.73 15.15
N ASN A 447 4.86 0.44 14.88
CA ASN A 447 4.62 -0.56 15.91
C ASN A 447 5.97 -1.11 16.33
N ARG A 448 6.36 -0.86 17.59
CA ARG A 448 7.52 -1.52 18.18
C ARG A 448 7.25 -3.01 18.15
N HIS A 449 8.15 -3.75 17.55
CA HIS A 449 8.10 -5.18 17.46
C HIS A 449 9.49 -5.74 17.63
N GLU A 450 9.58 -6.99 18.07
CA GLU A 450 10.85 -7.70 18.14
C GLU A 450 11.48 -7.75 16.75
N LEU A 451 12.80 -7.61 16.71
CA LEU A 451 13.58 -7.84 15.51
C LEU A 451 13.87 -9.33 15.43
N VAL A 452 13.81 -9.85 14.21
CA VAL A 452 14.23 -11.21 13.90
C VAL A 452 15.57 -11.07 13.20
N LEU A 453 16.62 -11.62 13.80
CA LEU A 453 17.99 -11.48 13.34
C LEU A 453 18.38 -12.66 12.45
N GLU A 454 19.35 -12.46 11.59
CA GLU A 454 19.90 -13.53 10.76
C GLU A 454 20.45 -14.65 11.64
N GLY A 455 20.18 -15.91 11.26
CA GLY A 455 20.45 -17.09 12.08
C GLY A 455 19.32 -17.52 13.01
N ASP A 456 18.31 -16.67 13.29
CA ASP A 456 17.12 -17.09 14.01
C ASP A 456 16.31 -18.11 13.18
N PRO A 457 15.75 -19.17 13.78
CA PRO A 457 14.90 -20.12 13.03
C PRO A 457 13.70 -19.47 12.33
N ALA A 458 13.17 -18.39 12.89
CA ALA A 458 12.12 -17.59 12.25
C ALA A 458 12.64 -16.82 11.03
N TYR A 459 13.87 -16.30 11.08
CA TYR A 459 14.51 -15.57 9.99
C TYR A 459 14.64 -16.48 8.77
N GLU A 460 15.25 -17.65 8.96
CA GLU A 460 15.51 -18.60 7.87
C GLU A 460 14.23 -19.01 7.15
N ARG A 461 13.14 -19.25 7.91
CA ARG A 461 11.83 -19.57 7.33
C ARG A 461 11.25 -18.39 6.55
N LEU A 462 11.31 -17.19 7.11
CA LEU A 462 10.83 -15.99 6.42
C LEU A 462 11.65 -15.72 5.15
N TYR A 463 12.96 -15.97 5.19
CA TYR A 463 13.89 -15.88 4.07
C TYR A 463 13.50 -16.87 2.97
N GLU A 464 13.34 -18.15 3.30
CA GLU A 464 12.90 -19.17 2.34
C GLU A 464 11.56 -18.82 1.68
N GLN A 465 10.60 -18.28 2.44
CA GLN A 465 9.30 -17.87 1.91
C GLN A 465 9.38 -16.63 1.01
N ASN A 466 10.38 -15.77 1.18
CA ASN A 466 10.48 -14.46 0.53
C ASN A 466 11.79 -14.23 -0.24
N MET A 467 12.50 -15.29 -0.61
CA MET A 467 13.81 -15.24 -1.26
C MET A 467 13.84 -14.43 -2.57
N PHE A 468 12.75 -14.41 -3.35
CA PHE A 468 12.68 -13.58 -4.56
C PHE A 468 12.46 -12.10 -4.21
N ASP A 469 11.63 -11.82 -3.21
CA ASP A 469 11.43 -10.45 -2.73
C ASP A 469 12.71 -9.88 -2.11
N ILE A 470 13.56 -10.71 -1.47
CA ILE A 470 14.84 -10.28 -0.90
C ILE A 470 15.79 -9.83 -2.02
N ARG A 471 15.98 -10.68 -3.04
CA ARG A 471 16.79 -10.34 -4.22
C ARG A 471 16.24 -9.16 -5.02
N LEU A 472 14.91 -9.01 -5.04
CA LEU A 472 14.26 -7.86 -5.65
C LEU A 472 14.47 -6.57 -4.83
N TYR A 473 14.47 -6.67 -3.50
CA TYR A 473 14.74 -5.55 -2.60
C TYR A 473 16.19 -5.08 -2.71
N GLU A 474 17.17 -5.97 -2.73
CA GLU A 474 18.59 -5.64 -2.99
C GLU A 474 18.76 -4.90 -4.34
N TYR A 475 18.03 -5.34 -5.36
CA TYR A 475 18.00 -4.65 -6.64
C TYR A 475 17.34 -3.27 -6.55
N ALA A 476 16.26 -3.14 -5.78
CA ALA A 476 15.62 -1.86 -5.51
C ALA A 476 16.55 -0.89 -4.77
N GLU A 477 17.41 -1.37 -3.88
CA GLU A 477 18.44 -0.53 -3.23
C GLU A 477 19.46 0.00 -4.25
N THR A 478 19.87 -0.85 -5.19
CA THR A 478 20.75 -0.43 -6.29
C THR A 478 20.08 0.61 -7.19
N LEU A 479 18.80 0.39 -7.55
CA LEU A 479 18.02 1.35 -8.32
C LEU A 479 17.82 2.66 -7.59
N PHE A 480 17.57 2.63 -6.28
CA PHE A 480 17.43 3.83 -5.45
C PHE A 480 18.68 4.70 -5.58
N SER A 481 19.87 4.13 -5.42
CA SER A 481 21.12 4.87 -5.59
C SER A 481 21.29 5.39 -7.03
N ALA A 482 21.04 4.57 -8.05
CA ALA A 482 21.18 4.96 -9.45
C ALA A 482 20.20 6.07 -9.88
N GLN A 483 18.98 6.05 -9.34
CA GLN A 483 17.92 7.04 -9.63
C GLN A 483 18.22 8.42 -9.03
N SER A 484 19.23 8.57 -8.17
CA SER A 484 19.66 9.88 -7.67
C SER A 484 20.02 10.84 -8.80
N SER A 485 20.58 10.31 -9.91
CA SER A 485 20.93 11.07 -11.11
C SER A 485 19.77 11.77 -11.80
N ILE A 486 18.52 11.34 -11.54
CA ILE A 486 17.31 12.02 -12.03
C ILE A 486 17.21 13.42 -11.41
N PHE A 487 17.81 13.61 -10.23
CA PHE A 487 17.70 14.82 -9.44
C PHE A 487 18.96 15.71 -9.44
N THR A 488 20.09 15.26 -9.99
CA THR A 488 21.40 15.94 -9.92
C THR A 488 21.59 17.13 -10.87
N GLY A 489 20.52 17.71 -11.41
CA GLY A 489 20.58 18.92 -12.26
C GLY A 489 19.60 20.01 -11.83
N LEU A 490 19.07 19.89 -10.61
CA LEU A 490 17.99 20.72 -10.06
C LEU A 490 18.41 21.51 -8.82
N GLU A 491 19.60 21.22 -8.28
CA GLU A 491 20.30 21.99 -7.25
C GLU A 491 21.18 23.05 -7.92
#